data_AF-A0A1Y1VGB2-F1
#
_entry.id   AF-A0A1Y1VGB2-F1
#
_cell.length_a   1.000
_cell.length_b   1.000
_cell.length_c   1.000
_cell.angle_alpha   90.00
_cell.angle_beta   90.00
_cell.angle_gamma   90.00
#
_symmetry.space_group_name_H-M   'P 1'
#
loop_
_entity.id
_entity.type
_entity.pdbx_description
1 polymer ?
#
loop_
_entity_poly.entity_id
_entity_poly.type
_entity_poly.pdbx_seq_one_letter_code
_entity_poly.pdbx_strand_id
1 'polypeptide(L)'
;MLYLLLLFLLITHISAENLPIIYGHFKNGTRVEICKNNTLDCSDVAESYTVGEGSKEFLIWTPFGEPGKAGEHVGNILARALRQLVINTRDKKTNMDTIKGRIVVKSWSDMSYVPICQEDDPNSECPTIMILGTTQFAYRSKQGEIKILDGYFDKYLNDTHEPITDSFLKQVYYDYNIDGHFMAVPLVLDIRLLYFNRTTFDTLNLEYPPPYGNWGTYSEPYYLTWNWEMFVSYIRKIRQHFPNDLAFSFTGQYDEEMKLFHMIIKNYYIETIDENKTCGFLNNKEKVLQIIETIIKPIFSQLGDDWYPDNEETRAFLNNNDYIAPEDLPKM
;
A
#
# COMPACT_ATOMS: atom_id res chain seq x y z
N MET A 1 -17.82 -1.92 6.99
CA MET A 1 -17.16 -1.75 5.67
C MET A 1 -18.21 -1.46 4.59
N LEU A 2 -19.04 -0.42 4.80
CA LEU A 2 -20.14 -0.05 3.89
C LEU A 2 -20.24 1.48 3.67
N TYR A 3 -19.40 2.28 4.34
CA TYR A 3 -19.49 3.75 4.32
C TYR A 3 -18.55 4.42 3.30
N LEU A 4 -17.55 3.69 2.76
CA LEU A 4 -16.74 4.21 1.65
C LEU A 4 -17.53 4.31 0.32
N LEU A 5 -18.74 3.72 0.26
CA LEU A 5 -19.64 3.80 -0.88
C LEU A 5 -20.55 5.05 -0.88
N LEU A 6 -20.59 5.81 0.22
CA LEU A 6 -21.52 6.95 0.35
C LEU A 6 -20.96 8.28 -0.17
N LEU A 7 -19.65 8.36 -0.44
CA LEU A 7 -19.11 9.48 -1.23
C LEU A 7 -19.49 9.39 -2.73
N PHE A 8 -20.08 8.27 -3.18
CA PHE A 8 -20.36 7.99 -4.60
C PHE A 8 -21.77 8.38 -5.09
N LEU A 9 -22.68 8.84 -4.22
CA LEU A 9 -24.12 8.96 -4.56
C LEU A 9 -24.70 10.38 -4.60
N LEU A 10 -23.86 11.42 -4.66
CA LEU A 10 -24.30 12.78 -5.00
C LEU A 10 -24.01 13.08 -6.48
N ILE A 11 -24.57 12.26 -7.38
CA ILE A 11 -24.64 12.57 -8.81
C ILE A 11 -25.81 13.54 -9.00
N THR A 12 -25.52 14.83 -8.89
CA THR A 12 -26.41 15.87 -9.40
C THR A 12 -26.56 15.68 -10.91
N HIS A 13 -27.79 15.85 -11.44
CA HIS A 13 -28.08 15.78 -12.88
C HIS A 13 -27.31 16.87 -13.64
N ILE A 14 -26.06 16.58 -14.00
CA ILE A 14 -25.28 17.36 -14.94
C ILE A 14 -25.60 16.81 -16.32
N SER A 15 -26.03 17.69 -17.24
CA SER A 15 -26.18 17.33 -18.65
C SER A 15 -24.88 16.71 -19.16
N ALA A 16 -24.96 15.50 -19.73
CA ALA A 16 -23.83 14.72 -20.22
C ALA A 16 -22.97 15.49 -21.26
N GLU A 17 -23.51 16.53 -21.89
CA GLU A 17 -22.85 17.31 -22.94
C GLU A 17 -21.66 18.16 -22.46
N ASN A 18 -21.50 18.39 -21.15
CA ASN A 18 -20.46 19.28 -20.60
C ASN A 18 -19.49 18.60 -19.64
N LEU A 19 -19.40 17.28 -19.59
CA LEU A 19 -18.43 16.62 -18.70
C LEU A 19 -16.99 16.83 -19.19
N PRO A 20 -16.02 17.14 -18.31
CA PRO A 20 -14.61 17.17 -18.68
C PRO A 20 -14.17 15.80 -19.21
N ILE A 21 -13.54 15.81 -20.37
CA ILE A 21 -13.03 14.60 -21.02
C ILE A 21 -11.84 14.06 -20.21
N ILE A 22 -11.80 12.74 -20.04
CA ILE A 22 -10.68 12.04 -19.42
C ILE A 22 -9.83 11.44 -20.53
N TYR A 23 -8.59 11.92 -20.64
CA TYR A 23 -7.59 11.39 -21.56
C TYR A 23 -6.61 10.51 -20.80
N GLY A 24 -6.40 9.29 -21.28
CA GLY A 24 -5.28 8.45 -20.88
C GLY A 24 -4.11 8.60 -21.83
N HIS A 25 -2.89 8.52 -21.28
CA HIS A 25 -1.64 8.55 -22.03
C HIS A 25 -0.84 7.28 -21.77
N PHE A 26 -0.23 6.76 -22.82
CA PHE A 26 0.50 5.49 -22.84
C PHE A 26 1.97 5.69 -23.22
N LYS A 27 2.85 4.76 -22.81
CA LYS A 27 4.32 4.77 -23.03
C LYS A 27 4.74 4.98 -24.48
N ASN A 28 3.92 4.48 -25.41
CA ASN A 28 4.16 4.63 -26.85
C ASN A 28 3.76 6.03 -27.38
N GLY A 29 3.41 6.97 -26.50
CA GLY A 29 2.97 8.33 -26.84
C GLY A 29 1.50 8.42 -27.26
N THR A 30 0.75 7.32 -27.24
CA THR A 30 -0.66 7.34 -27.63
C THR A 30 -1.49 8.04 -26.57
N ARG A 31 -2.45 8.85 -27.02
CA ARG A 31 -3.47 9.49 -26.18
C ARG A 31 -4.84 9.00 -26.59
N VAL A 32 -5.62 8.49 -25.64
CA VAL A 32 -6.96 7.93 -25.88
C VAL A 32 -7.96 8.57 -24.90
N GLU A 33 -9.18 8.81 -25.37
CA GLU A 33 -10.29 9.17 -24.50
C GLU A 33 -10.82 7.91 -23.79
N ILE A 34 -10.65 7.84 -22.46
CA ILE A 34 -10.91 6.62 -21.67
C ILE A 34 -12.34 6.58 -21.11
N CYS A 35 -13.00 7.73 -20.97
CA CYS A 35 -14.37 7.81 -20.47
C CYS A 35 -15.19 8.74 -21.35
N LYS A 36 -15.82 8.20 -22.41
CA LYS A 36 -16.72 8.98 -23.28
C LYS A 36 -17.90 9.49 -22.46
N ASN A 37 -18.32 10.73 -22.72
CA ASN A 37 -19.32 11.48 -21.95
C ASN A 37 -20.68 10.77 -21.74
N ASN A 38 -20.99 9.70 -22.50
CA ASN A 38 -22.27 9.00 -22.49
C ASN A 38 -22.22 7.54 -22.02
N THR A 39 -21.07 7.03 -21.55
CA THR A 39 -20.95 5.65 -21.04
C THR A 39 -20.38 5.61 -19.62
N LEU A 40 -21.03 4.82 -18.75
CA LEU A 40 -20.55 4.54 -17.38
C LEU A 40 -19.30 3.65 -17.37
N ASP A 41 -19.04 2.96 -18.49
CA ASP A 41 -17.85 2.13 -18.68
C ASP A 41 -16.69 2.99 -19.19
N CYS A 42 -15.64 3.08 -18.35
CA CYS A 42 -14.34 3.54 -18.77
C CYS A 42 -13.54 2.31 -19.17
N SER A 43 -13.22 2.16 -20.45
CA SER A 43 -12.32 1.10 -20.91
C SER A 43 -10.93 1.69 -21.05
N ASP A 44 -9.96 0.95 -20.50
CA ASP A 44 -8.51 1.10 -20.68
C ASP A 44 -7.73 1.69 -19.50
N VAL A 45 -6.54 1.12 -19.36
CA VAL A 45 -5.51 1.43 -18.37
C VAL A 45 -4.54 2.38 -19.03
N ALA A 46 -4.34 3.57 -18.47
CA ALA A 46 -3.28 4.47 -18.92
C ALA A 46 -2.21 4.64 -17.84
N GLU A 47 -1.01 4.98 -18.28
CA GLU A 47 0.13 5.25 -17.40
C GLU A 47 0.06 6.66 -16.81
N SER A 48 -0.71 7.54 -17.44
CA SER A 48 -1.12 8.81 -16.83
C SER A 48 -2.47 9.24 -17.38
N TYR A 49 -3.14 10.12 -16.63
CA TYR A 49 -4.45 10.64 -16.99
C TYR A 49 -4.42 12.17 -17.00
N THR A 50 -5.21 12.78 -17.86
CA THR A 50 -5.49 14.22 -17.84
C THR A 50 -6.99 14.46 -17.89
N VAL A 51 -7.47 15.38 -17.05
CA VAL A 51 -8.90 15.66 -16.89
C VAL A 51 -9.13 17.17 -16.95
N GLY A 52 -9.98 17.60 -17.88
CA GLY A 52 -10.29 19.01 -18.10
C GLY A 52 -9.18 19.79 -18.82
N GLU A 53 -9.42 21.09 -19.03
CA GLU A 53 -8.56 21.95 -19.86
C GLU A 53 -8.19 23.30 -19.20
N GLY A 54 -8.35 23.42 -17.89
CA GLY A 54 -8.03 24.66 -17.17
C GLY A 54 -6.54 25.01 -17.14
N SER A 55 -6.22 26.26 -16.79
CA SER A 55 -4.83 26.76 -16.78
C SER A 55 -4.05 26.41 -15.53
N LYS A 56 -4.71 26.14 -14.40
CA LYS A 56 -4.07 25.74 -13.14
C LYS A 56 -3.95 24.22 -13.08
N GLU A 57 -2.76 23.69 -12.84
CA GLU A 57 -2.58 22.25 -12.72
C GLU A 57 -2.97 21.75 -11.30
N PHE A 58 -3.68 20.63 -11.26
CA PHE A 58 -3.90 19.84 -10.06
C PHE A 58 -3.26 18.47 -10.27
N LEU A 59 -2.07 18.28 -9.70
CA LEU A 59 -1.24 17.10 -9.94
C LEU A 59 -1.42 16.05 -8.84
N ILE A 60 -1.69 14.81 -9.24
CA ILE A 60 -1.78 13.66 -8.35
C ILE A 60 -0.69 12.66 -8.72
N TRP A 61 0.10 12.23 -7.75
CA TRP A 61 0.97 11.07 -7.90
C TRP A 61 0.34 9.84 -7.25
N THR A 62 0.38 8.71 -7.96
CA THR A 62 -0.17 7.44 -7.47
C THR A 62 0.76 6.27 -7.78
N PRO A 63 0.93 5.31 -6.86
CA PRO A 63 1.65 4.07 -7.14
C PRO A 63 0.80 3.05 -7.92
N PHE A 64 -0.48 3.34 -8.12
CA PHE A 64 -1.45 2.40 -8.64
C PHE A 64 -1.64 2.51 -10.15
N GLY A 65 -0.70 1.97 -10.92
CA GLY A 65 -0.88 1.89 -12.37
C GLY A 65 0.06 0.94 -13.11
N GLU A 66 0.71 0.02 -12.40
CA GLU A 66 1.22 -1.18 -13.06
C GLU A 66 0.03 -1.95 -13.67
N PRO A 67 0.12 -2.41 -14.94
CA PRO A 67 -0.92 -3.19 -15.59
C PRO A 67 -1.27 -4.42 -14.74
N GLY A 68 -2.56 -4.58 -14.39
CA GLY A 68 -2.98 -5.57 -13.40
C GLY A 68 -4.15 -5.06 -12.55
N LYS A 69 -5.12 -5.95 -12.27
CA LYS A 69 -6.49 -5.62 -11.84
C LYS A 69 -6.65 -4.55 -10.76
N ALA A 70 -5.73 -4.41 -9.80
CA ALA A 70 -5.86 -3.44 -8.72
C ALA A 70 -5.47 -1.99 -9.12
N GLY A 71 -4.38 -1.81 -9.86
CA GLY A 71 -3.89 -0.48 -10.27
C GLY A 71 -4.88 0.25 -11.16
N GLU A 72 -5.47 -0.50 -12.10
CA GLU A 72 -6.46 -0.04 -13.07
C GLU A 72 -7.72 0.53 -12.40
N HIS A 73 -8.17 -0.11 -11.33
CA HIS A 73 -9.37 0.31 -10.62
C HIS A 73 -9.12 1.62 -9.87
N VAL A 74 -7.97 1.76 -9.23
CA VAL A 74 -7.64 2.98 -8.47
C VAL A 74 -7.42 4.17 -9.40
N GLY A 75 -6.66 4.01 -10.49
CA GLY A 75 -6.44 5.08 -11.49
C GLY A 75 -7.76 5.63 -12.03
N ASN A 76 -8.71 4.74 -12.37
CA ASN A 76 -10.04 5.13 -12.83
C ASN A 76 -10.88 5.83 -11.76
N ILE A 77 -10.83 5.37 -10.51
CA ILE A 77 -11.51 6.03 -9.38
C ILE A 77 -10.96 7.46 -9.20
N LEU A 78 -9.63 7.62 -9.23
CA LEU A 78 -8.98 8.92 -9.12
C LEU A 78 -9.35 9.85 -10.27
N ALA A 79 -9.35 9.35 -11.51
CA ALA A 79 -9.72 10.15 -12.69
C ALA A 79 -11.17 10.65 -12.59
N ARG A 80 -12.10 9.81 -12.11
CA ARG A 80 -13.50 10.19 -11.88
C ARG A 80 -13.65 11.22 -10.76
N ALA A 81 -12.95 11.03 -9.65
CA ALA A 81 -12.94 11.99 -8.55
C ALA A 81 -12.37 13.36 -9.00
N LEU A 82 -11.30 13.33 -9.78
CA LEU A 82 -10.68 14.52 -10.36
C LEU A 82 -11.60 15.23 -11.35
N ARG A 83 -12.36 14.48 -12.16
CA ARG A 83 -13.42 15.06 -13.02
C ARG A 83 -14.46 15.82 -12.21
N GLN A 84 -14.91 15.26 -11.09
CA GLN A 84 -15.87 15.94 -10.22
C GLN A 84 -15.26 17.21 -9.61
N LEU A 85 -13.99 17.17 -9.21
CA LEU A 85 -13.28 18.35 -8.72
C LEU A 85 -13.21 19.45 -9.79
N VAL A 86 -12.81 19.10 -11.03
CA VAL A 86 -12.77 20.02 -12.17
C VAL A 86 -14.13 20.70 -12.35
N ILE A 87 -15.22 19.93 -12.40
CA ILE A 87 -16.58 20.46 -12.50
C ILE A 87 -16.90 21.44 -11.37
N ASN A 88 -16.60 21.07 -10.12
CA ASN A 88 -16.90 21.89 -8.95
C ASN A 88 -16.11 23.21 -8.91
N THR A 89 -14.97 23.25 -9.61
CA THR A 89 -14.10 24.44 -9.69
C THR A 89 -14.33 25.30 -10.92
N ARG A 90 -15.26 24.96 -11.81
CA ARG A 90 -15.54 25.74 -13.02
C ARG A 90 -15.90 27.19 -12.71
N ASP A 91 -15.52 28.07 -13.64
CA ASP A 91 -16.00 29.44 -13.61
C ASP A 91 -17.52 29.44 -13.86
N LYS A 92 -18.29 29.93 -12.88
CA LYS A 92 -19.76 29.88 -12.93
C LYS A 92 -20.36 30.75 -14.04
N LYS A 93 -19.61 31.72 -14.59
CA LYS A 93 -20.08 32.61 -15.65
C LYS A 93 -19.77 32.07 -17.03
N THR A 94 -18.56 31.52 -17.23
CA THR A 94 -18.13 31.02 -18.55
C THR A 94 -18.35 29.51 -18.72
N ASN A 95 -18.61 28.79 -17.62
CA ASN A 95 -18.68 27.33 -17.56
C ASN A 95 -17.39 26.63 -18.04
N MET A 96 -16.26 27.35 -18.03
CA MET A 96 -14.95 26.81 -18.41
C MET A 96 -14.24 26.21 -17.20
N ASP A 97 -13.46 25.16 -17.45
CA ASP A 97 -12.59 24.54 -16.46
C ASP A 97 -11.54 25.56 -15.98
N THR A 98 -11.39 25.72 -14.67
CA THR A 98 -10.34 26.60 -14.10
C THR A 98 -9.08 25.83 -13.76
N ILE A 99 -9.19 24.52 -13.61
CA ILE A 99 -8.09 23.59 -13.35
C ILE A 99 -8.00 22.52 -14.43
N LYS A 100 -6.79 22.03 -14.68
CA LYS A 100 -6.50 20.79 -15.39
C LYS A 100 -5.95 19.79 -14.39
N GLY A 101 -6.66 18.68 -14.23
CA GLY A 101 -6.20 17.56 -13.42
C GLY A 101 -5.18 16.70 -14.18
N ARG A 102 -4.10 16.30 -13.53
CA ARG A 102 -3.13 15.33 -14.07
C ARG A 102 -2.85 14.25 -13.03
N ILE A 103 -2.95 12.99 -13.43
CA ILE A 103 -2.59 11.83 -12.59
C ILE A 103 -1.37 11.19 -13.21
N VAL A 104 -0.30 11.06 -12.44
CA VAL A 104 0.94 10.40 -12.84
C VAL A 104 1.07 9.12 -12.04
N VAL A 105 1.17 7.99 -12.75
CA VAL A 105 1.53 6.72 -12.13
C VAL A 105 3.05 6.70 -11.95
N LYS A 106 3.48 6.41 -10.72
CA LYS A 106 4.89 6.21 -10.36
C LYS A 106 5.06 4.83 -9.73
N SER A 107 6.27 4.29 -9.69
CA SER A 107 6.50 3.06 -8.92
C SER A 107 6.44 3.35 -7.42
N TRP A 108 6.25 2.33 -6.58
CA TRP A 108 6.35 2.49 -5.12
C TRP A 108 7.71 3.05 -4.69
N SER A 109 8.78 2.66 -5.38
CA SER A 109 10.13 3.21 -5.21
C SER A 109 10.16 4.70 -5.52
N ASP A 110 9.65 5.12 -6.68
CA ASP A 110 9.62 6.53 -7.05
C ASP A 110 8.80 7.38 -6.06
N MET A 111 7.70 6.82 -5.55
CA MET A 111 6.89 7.47 -4.52
C MET A 111 7.65 7.65 -3.19
N SER A 112 8.63 6.80 -2.88
CA SER A 112 9.52 6.98 -1.72
C SER A 112 10.62 7.99 -1.99
N TYR A 113 11.32 7.86 -3.12
CA TYR A 113 12.68 8.39 -3.26
C TYR A 113 12.84 9.56 -4.20
N VAL A 114 11.92 9.74 -5.15
CA VAL A 114 12.04 10.84 -6.09
C VAL A 114 11.84 12.15 -5.32
N PRO A 115 12.82 13.08 -5.37
CA PRO A 115 12.68 14.39 -4.75
C PRO A 115 11.47 15.12 -5.34
N ILE A 116 10.69 15.76 -4.46
CA ILE A 116 9.53 16.57 -4.86
C ILE A 116 9.85 18.05 -4.69
N CYS A 117 9.21 18.90 -5.50
CA CYS A 117 9.22 20.35 -5.35
C CYS A 117 10.64 20.97 -5.20
N GLN A 118 11.64 20.49 -5.94
CA GLN A 118 13.00 21.04 -5.87
C GLN A 118 13.03 22.43 -6.52
N GLU A 119 13.41 23.46 -5.75
CA GLU A 119 13.40 24.86 -6.21
C GLU A 119 14.38 25.12 -7.35
N ASP A 120 15.46 24.35 -7.42
CA ASP A 120 16.57 24.49 -8.37
C ASP A 120 16.39 23.67 -9.66
N ASP A 121 15.39 22.77 -9.71
CA ASP A 121 15.06 21.99 -10.91
C ASP A 121 13.69 22.39 -11.48
N PRO A 122 13.63 23.09 -12.63
CA PRO A 122 12.36 23.48 -13.25
C PRO A 122 11.54 22.27 -13.76
N ASN A 123 12.12 21.07 -13.81
CA ASN A 123 11.40 19.84 -14.15
C ASN A 123 10.94 19.06 -12.91
N SER A 124 11.31 19.49 -11.71
CA SER A 124 10.86 18.84 -10.48
C SER A 124 9.37 19.07 -10.32
N GLU A 125 8.59 18.00 -10.37
CA GLU A 125 7.15 18.13 -10.18
C GLU A 125 6.84 18.33 -8.69
N CYS A 126 5.85 19.18 -8.44
CA CYS A 126 5.35 19.44 -7.10
C CYS A 126 3.89 18.94 -7.01
N PRO A 127 3.67 17.65 -6.66
CA PRO A 127 2.33 17.08 -6.64
C PRO A 127 1.44 17.79 -5.62
N THR A 128 0.20 18.05 -6.01
CA THR A 128 -0.83 18.60 -5.10
C THR A 128 -1.33 17.54 -4.13
N ILE A 129 -1.41 16.29 -4.58
CA ILE A 129 -1.74 15.10 -3.77
C ILE A 129 -0.78 13.98 -4.12
N MET A 130 -0.33 13.25 -3.10
CA MET A 130 0.41 12.01 -3.26
C MET A 130 -0.32 10.89 -2.51
N ILE A 131 -0.34 9.69 -3.11
CA ILE A 131 -0.77 8.49 -2.41
C ILE A 131 0.49 7.74 -1.94
N LEU A 132 0.68 7.69 -0.63
CA LEU A 132 1.88 7.14 -0.01
C LEU A 132 1.57 5.87 0.77
N GLY A 133 2.56 4.99 0.89
CA GLY A 133 2.52 3.88 1.82
C GLY A 133 2.70 4.38 3.26
N THR A 134 2.12 3.69 4.24
CA THR A 134 2.21 4.13 5.64
C THR A 134 3.66 4.25 6.14
N THR A 135 4.54 3.39 5.63
CA THR A 135 5.98 3.37 5.94
C THR A 135 6.74 4.62 5.51
N GLN A 136 6.18 5.43 4.59
CA GLN A 136 6.83 6.62 4.02
C GLN A 136 6.49 7.92 4.79
N PHE A 137 5.36 7.97 5.52
CA PHE A 137 4.87 9.23 6.11
C PHE A 137 5.82 9.82 7.14
N ALA A 138 6.38 9.01 8.04
CA ALA A 138 7.26 9.50 9.10
C ALA A 138 8.50 10.19 8.53
N TYR A 139 9.12 9.59 7.50
CA TYR A 139 10.27 10.16 6.83
C TYR A 139 9.93 11.48 6.13
N ARG A 140 8.93 11.47 5.25
CA ARG A 140 8.53 12.64 4.45
C ARG A 140 7.98 13.79 5.31
N SER A 141 7.22 13.47 6.36
CA SER A 141 6.74 14.45 7.34
C SER A 141 7.91 15.16 8.04
N LYS A 142 8.93 14.41 8.46
CA LYS A 142 10.12 14.98 9.11
C LYS A 142 10.94 15.88 8.17
N GLN A 143 10.88 15.65 6.86
CA GLN A 143 11.50 16.52 5.84
C GLN A 143 10.66 17.77 5.51
N GLY A 144 9.45 17.91 6.07
CA GLY A 144 8.55 19.01 5.76
C GLY A 144 7.89 18.89 4.38
N GLU A 145 7.94 17.71 3.77
CA GLU A 145 7.38 17.43 2.44
C GLU A 145 5.86 17.22 2.47
N ILE A 146 5.29 16.98 3.65
CA ILE A 146 3.86 16.71 3.85
C ILE A 146 3.24 17.85 4.65
N LYS A 147 2.12 18.34 4.15
CA LYS A 147 1.35 19.40 4.81
C LYS A 147 0.49 18.81 5.94
N ILE A 148 0.55 19.43 7.11
CA ILE A 148 -0.35 19.14 8.24
C ILE A 148 -1.80 19.44 7.83
N LEU A 149 -2.70 18.49 8.09
CA LEU A 149 -4.10 18.52 7.68
C LEU A 149 -5.07 18.95 8.78
N ASP A 150 -4.63 19.25 10.00
CA ASP A 150 -5.52 19.57 11.12
C ASP A 150 -6.61 20.60 10.77
N GLY A 151 -6.23 21.70 10.09
CA GLY A 151 -7.20 22.71 9.65
C GLY A 151 -8.24 22.20 8.64
N TYR A 152 -7.91 21.17 7.85
CA TYR A 152 -8.89 20.46 7.01
C TYR A 152 -9.84 19.62 7.86
N PHE A 153 -9.33 18.88 8.85
CA PHE A 153 -10.14 18.07 9.75
C PHE A 153 -11.08 18.94 10.59
N ASP A 154 -10.59 20.05 11.15
CA ASP A 154 -11.39 21.03 11.90
C ASP A 154 -12.50 21.62 11.05
N LYS A 155 -12.18 22.01 9.81
CA LYS A 155 -13.17 22.53 8.87
C LYS A 155 -14.23 21.47 8.55
N TYR A 156 -13.82 20.23 8.28
CA TYR A 156 -14.76 19.14 8.01
C TYR A 156 -15.70 18.91 9.20
N LEU A 157 -15.18 18.90 10.42
CA LEU A 157 -15.99 18.77 11.63
C LEU A 157 -16.96 19.94 11.79
N ASN A 158 -16.53 21.17 11.52
CA ASN A 158 -17.41 22.34 11.60
C ASN A 158 -18.53 22.31 10.55
N ASP A 159 -18.22 21.84 9.34
CA ASP A 159 -19.16 21.80 8.21
C ASP A 159 -20.16 20.63 8.32
N THR A 160 -19.72 19.48 8.85
CA THR A 160 -20.53 18.24 8.89
C THR A 160 -21.06 17.88 10.27
N HIS A 161 -20.49 18.47 11.34
CA HIS A 161 -20.70 18.09 12.73
C HIS A 161 -20.32 16.65 13.08
N GLU A 162 -19.53 15.98 12.22
CA GLU A 162 -19.03 14.63 12.43
C GLU A 162 -17.50 14.59 12.25
N PRO A 163 -16.74 13.97 13.18
CA PRO A 163 -15.30 13.82 13.00
C PRO A 163 -15.04 12.79 11.89
N ILE A 164 -14.34 13.19 10.84
CA ILE A 164 -13.90 12.24 9.80
C ILE A 164 -13.03 11.10 10.39
N THR A 165 -12.34 11.36 11.50
CA THR A 165 -11.51 10.40 12.22
C THR A 165 -12.30 9.26 12.85
N ASP A 166 -13.58 9.46 13.16
CA ASP A 166 -14.43 8.40 13.73
C ASP A 166 -14.71 7.29 12.72
N SER A 167 -14.50 7.56 11.43
CA SER A 167 -14.57 6.56 10.36
C SER A 167 -13.28 5.76 10.19
N PHE A 168 -12.19 6.13 10.88
CA PHE A 168 -10.90 5.44 10.75
C PHE A 168 -10.85 4.22 11.67
N LEU A 169 -10.19 3.15 11.22
CA LEU A 169 -9.84 2.06 12.12
C LEU A 169 -8.82 2.56 13.15
N LYS A 170 -8.91 2.07 14.39
CA LYS A 170 -8.03 2.52 15.48
C LYS A 170 -6.54 2.35 15.16
N GLN A 171 -6.17 1.26 14.49
CA GLN A 171 -4.78 1.00 14.08
C GLN A 171 -4.28 2.07 13.11
N VAL A 172 -5.14 2.46 12.17
CA VAL A 172 -4.86 3.45 11.15
C VAL A 172 -4.64 4.82 11.79
N TYR A 173 -5.41 5.19 12.82
CA TYR A 173 -5.21 6.47 13.51
C TYR A 173 -3.74 6.74 13.86
N TYR A 174 -3.03 5.75 14.38
CA TYR A 174 -1.63 5.90 14.84
C TYR A 174 -0.63 6.00 13.68
N ASP A 175 -0.93 5.45 12.51
CA ASP A 175 -0.03 5.51 11.35
C ASP A 175 -0.02 6.90 10.69
N TYR A 176 -1.11 7.66 10.84
CA TYR A 176 -1.32 8.95 10.17
C TYR A 176 -1.30 10.16 11.12
N ASN A 177 -1.35 9.93 12.43
CA ASN A 177 -1.17 10.96 13.46
C ASN A 177 0.27 10.94 13.97
N ILE A 178 1.08 11.89 13.53
CA ILE A 178 2.51 12.00 13.87
C ILE A 178 2.69 13.25 14.72
N ASP A 179 3.28 13.10 15.91
CA ASP A 179 3.50 14.17 16.87
C ASP A 179 2.23 14.99 17.21
N GLY A 180 1.06 14.34 17.21
CA GLY A 180 -0.23 14.96 17.53
C GLY A 180 -0.95 15.58 16.34
N HIS A 181 -0.36 15.54 15.14
CA HIS A 181 -0.88 16.18 13.94
C HIS A 181 -1.28 15.15 12.87
N PHE A 182 -2.39 15.39 12.17
CA PHE A 182 -2.79 14.55 11.04
C PHE A 182 -2.00 14.90 9.79
N MET A 183 -1.30 13.91 9.25
CA MET A 183 -0.46 14.07 8.06
C MET A 183 -1.13 13.60 6.77
N ALA A 184 -2.12 12.72 6.86
CA ALA A 184 -2.83 12.19 5.69
C ALA A 184 -4.22 11.63 6.03
N VAL A 185 -4.96 11.28 4.97
CA VAL A 185 -6.26 10.60 5.05
C VAL A 185 -6.09 9.16 4.55
N PRO A 186 -6.49 8.14 5.33
CA PRO A 186 -6.40 6.75 4.92
C PRO A 186 -7.30 6.46 3.70
N LEU A 187 -6.75 5.80 2.67
CA LEU A 187 -7.48 5.51 1.43
C LEU A 187 -7.80 4.03 1.28
N VAL A 188 -6.78 3.17 1.33
CA VAL A 188 -6.90 1.72 1.18
C VAL A 188 -6.12 1.06 2.30
N LEU A 189 -6.67 -0.05 2.80
CA LEU A 189 -5.97 -0.92 3.74
C LEU A 189 -5.50 -2.14 3.00
N ASP A 190 -4.24 -2.46 3.24
CA ASP A 190 -3.61 -3.65 2.71
C ASP A 190 -3.45 -4.66 3.86
N ILE A 191 -3.95 -5.88 3.66
CA ILE A 191 -3.93 -6.95 4.66
C ILE A 191 -3.23 -8.18 4.08
N ARG A 192 -2.37 -8.80 4.87
CA ARG A 192 -1.73 -10.06 4.49
C ARG A 192 -2.64 -11.23 4.86
N LEU A 193 -2.96 -12.05 3.86
CA LEU A 193 -3.82 -13.22 4.02
C LEU A 193 -3.02 -14.48 3.68
N LEU A 194 -3.21 -15.53 4.48
CA LEU A 194 -2.73 -16.86 4.16
C LEU A 194 -3.74 -17.55 3.23
N TYR A 195 -3.33 -17.83 2.01
CA TYR A 195 -4.07 -18.71 1.10
C TYR A 195 -3.56 -20.15 1.25
N PHE A 196 -4.48 -21.12 1.18
CA PHE A 196 -4.15 -22.54 1.29
C PHE A 196 -5.03 -23.39 0.38
N ASN A 197 -4.51 -24.56 -0.02
CA ASN A 197 -5.23 -25.52 -0.85
C ASN A 197 -6.03 -26.50 0.03
N ARG A 198 -7.36 -26.44 -0.03
CA ARG A 198 -8.25 -27.32 0.76
C ARG A 198 -8.05 -28.80 0.44
N THR A 199 -7.90 -29.16 -0.83
CA THR A 199 -7.69 -30.54 -1.27
C THR A 199 -6.42 -31.14 -0.65
N THR A 200 -5.33 -30.37 -0.56
CA THR A 200 -4.10 -30.79 0.13
C THR A 200 -4.38 -31.07 1.62
N PHE A 201 -5.10 -30.19 2.30
CA PHE A 201 -5.42 -30.37 3.71
C PHE A 201 -6.35 -31.58 3.94
N ASP A 202 -7.38 -31.76 3.12
CA ASP A 202 -8.28 -32.91 3.18
C ASP A 202 -7.54 -34.23 2.97
N THR A 203 -6.66 -34.28 1.97
CA THR A 203 -5.87 -35.48 1.63
C THR A 203 -4.99 -35.91 2.79
N LEU A 204 -4.43 -34.94 3.51
CA LEU A 204 -3.53 -35.18 4.65
C LEU A 204 -4.25 -35.24 6.00
N ASN A 205 -5.57 -35.10 6.01
CA ASN A 205 -6.39 -34.97 7.21
C ASN A 205 -5.83 -33.89 8.18
N LEU A 206 -5.45 -32.74 7.63
CA LEU A 206 -5.01 -31.57 8.38
C LEU A 206 -6.20 -30.66 8.67
N GLU A 207 -6.17 -30.03 9.83
CA GLU A 207 -7.17 -29.04 10.20
C GLU A 207 -6.95 -27.74 9.40
N TYR A 208 -8.00 -27.17 8.80
CA TYR A 208 -7.84 -25.95 7.99
C TYR A 208 -7.37 -24.77 8.83
N PRO A 209 -6.54 -23.85 8.32
CA PRO A 209 -6.15 -22.64 9.07
C PRO A 209 -7.37 -21.82 9.52
N PRO A 210 -7.23 -20.97 10.56
CA PRO A 210 -8.26 -20.02 10.94
C PRO A 210 -8.73 -19.16 9.75
N PRO A 211 -10.01 -18.78 9.68
CA PRO A 211 -11.05 -19.04 10.69
C PRO A 211 -11.79 -20.38 10.50
N TYR A 212 -11.32 -21.29 9.63
CA TYR A 212 -12.10 -22.45 9.21
C TYR A 212 -11.93 -23.69 10.12
N GLY A 213 -10.73 -23.92 10.66
CA GLY A 213 -10.48 -25.00 11.62
C GLY A 213 -10.82 -24.63 13.06
N ASN A 214 -10.93 -25.64 13.91
CA ASN A 214 -11.21 -25.55 15.33
C ASN A 214 -9.92 -25.38 16.15
N TRP A 215 -9.29 -24.21 16.00
CA TRP A 215 -8.04 -23.86 16.68
C TRP A 215 -8.23 -23.26 18.08
N GLY A 216 -9.45 -23.05 18.53
CA GLY A 216 -9.67 -22.42 19.81
C GLY A 216 -11.11 -22.53 20.27
N THR A 217 -11.35 -22.03 21.46
CA THR A 217 -12.69 -21.94 22.05
C THR A 217 -12.98 -20.48 22.40
N TYR A 218 -14.16 -20.22 22.97
CA TYR A 218 -14.45 -18.89 23.49
C TYR A 218 -13.49 -18.45 24.60
N SER A 219 -12.99 -19.40 25.41
CA SER A 219 -12.07 -19.14 26.52
C SER A 219 -10.59 -19.28 26.15
N GLU A 220 -10.28 -19.96 25.04
CA GLU A 220 -8.91 -20.19 24.59
C GLU A 220 -8.72 -19.64 23.19
N PRO A 221 -7.94 -18.57 23.02
CA PRO A 221 -7.81 -17.93 21.72
C PRO A 221 -7.05 -18.81 20.72
N TYR A 222 -7.46 -18.73 19.45
CA TYR A 222 -6.95 -19.60 18.39
C TYR A 222 -5.42 -19.53 18.22
N TYR A 223 -4.80 -18.38 18.49
CA TYR A 223 -3.37 -18.16 18.28
C TYR A 223 -2.47 -18.97 19.24
N LEU A 224 -3.04 -19.59 20.28
CA LEU A 224 -2.30 -20.50 21.15
C LEU A 224 -1.99 -21.84 20.47
N THR A 225 -2.89 -22.32 19.61
CA THR A 225 -2.75 -23.61 18.92
C THR A 225 -2.38 -23.44 17.44
N TRP A 226 -2.89 -22.37 16.79
CA TRP A 226 -2.46 -21.93 15.47
C TRP A 226 -1.41 -20.84 15.60
N ASN A 227 -0.16 -21.28 15.69
CA ASN A 227 1.02 -20.45 15.80
C ASN A 227 2.03 -20.79 14.69
N TRP A 228 3.17 -20.11 14.68
CA TRP A 228 4.20 -20.31 13.66
C TRP A 228 4.84 -21.69 13.71
N GLU A 229 4.98 -22.29 14.90
CA GLU A 229 5.47 -23.66 15.07
C GLU A 229 4.53 -24.68 14.42
N MET A 230 3.21 -24.49 14.59
CA MET A 230 2.19 -25.31 13.94
C MET A 230 2.21 -25.11 12.42
N PHE A 231 2.35 -23.88 11.96
CA PHE A 231 2.46 -23.57 10.53
C PHE A 231 3.68 -24.28 9.90
N VAL A 232 4.85 -24.23 10.56
CA VAL A 232 6.06 -24.96 10.15
C VAL A 232 5.84 -26.47 10.17
N SER A 233 5.16 -27.00 11.18
CA SER A 233 4.78 -28.42 11.25
C SER A 233 3.93 -28.83 10.04
N TYR A 234 2.99 -28.00 9.63
CA TYR A 234 2.14 -28.23 8.47
C TYR A 234 2.92 -28.21 7.17
N ILE A 235 3.80 -27.22 6.99
CA ILE A 235 4.72 -27.14 5.84
C ILE A 235 5.54 -28.43 5.74
N ARG A 236 6.13 -28.90 6.84
CA ARG A 236 6.93 -30.13 6.86
C ARG A 236 6.10 -31.36 6.47
N LYS A 237 4.88 -31.50 7.01
CA LYS A 237 3.99 -32.62 6.66
C LYS A 237 3.60 -32.62 5.18
N ILE A 238 3.24 -31.44 4.66
CA ILE A 238 2.88 -31.28 3.24
C ILE A 238 4.08 -31.65 2.37
N ARG A 239 5.27 -31.11 2.67
CA ARG A 239 6.50 -31.41 1.91
C ARG A 239 6.87 -32.89 1.95
N GLN A 240 6.73 -33.55 3.10
CA GLN A 240 7.01 -34.98 3.25
C GLN A 240 6.11 -35.84 2.35
N HIS A 241 4.85 -35.44 2.17
CA HIS A 241 3.91 -36.17 1.32
C HIS A 241 4.04 -35.80 -0.16
N PHE A 242 4.34 -34.53 -0.46
CA PHE A 242 4.50 -33.99 -1.80
C PHE A 242 5.94 -33.43 -2.00
N PRO A 243 6.96 -34.31 -2.09
CA PRO A 243 8.37 -33.90 -2.06
C PRO A 243 8.82 -33.07 -3.28
N ASN A 244 8.07 -33.11 -4.38
CA ASN A 244 8.36 -32.37 -5.59
C ASN A 244 7.62 -31.03 -5.68
N ASP A 245 6.67 -30.77 -4.77
CA ASP A 245 5.83 -29.57 -4.79
C ASP A 245 6.20 -28.61 -3.64
N LEU A 246 6.03 -27.32 -3.88
CA LEU A 246 6.23 -26.29 -2.85
C LEU A 246 5.11 -26.38 -1.81
N ALA A 247 5.48 -26.66 -0.55
CA ALA A 247 4.54 -26.67 0.57
C ALA A 247 4.13 -25.25 1.03
N PHE A 248 4.92 -24.25 0.64
CA PHE A 248 4.70 -22.84 0.90
C PHE A 248 5.22 -22.05 -0.30
N SER A 249 4.56 -20.94 -0.62
CA SER A 249 5.00 -20.00 -1.64
C SER A 249 4.87 -18.58 -1.10
N PHE A 250 5.86 -17.75 -1.36
CA PHE A 250 5.88 -16.34 -1.01
C PHE A 250 6.41 -15.53 -2.19
N THR A 251 5.75 -14.42 -2.51
CA THR A 251 6.23 -13.49 -3.54
C THR A 251 6.71 -12.25 -2.83
N GLY A 252 8.02 -12.13 -2.72
CA GLY A 252 8.68 -10.96 -2.17
C GLY A 252 8.79 -9.87 -3.22
N GLN A 253 8.07 -8.78 -3.03
CA GLN A 253 8.24 -7.54 -3.79
C GLN A 253 8.24 -6.40 -2.78
N TYR A 254 8.93 -5.29 -3.02
CA TYR A 254 8.74 -4.05 -2.24
C TYR A 254 8.72 -4.25 -0.71
N ASP A 255 9.83 -4.74 -0.12
CA ASP A 255 10.08 -4.96 1.33
C ASP A 255 9.21 -6.03 2.04
N GLU A 256 8.42 -6.80 1.30
CA GLU A 256 7.48 -7.78 1.85
C GLU A 256 8.14 -8.87 2.71
N GLU A 257 9.37 -9.28 2.40
CA GLU A 257 10.16 -10.20 3.22
C GLU A 257 10.39 -9.63 4.62
N MET A 258 10.75 -8.34 4.69
CA MET A 258 11.00 -7.65 5.94
C MET A 258 9.70 -7.47 6.71
N LYS A 259 8.58 -7.16 6.02
CA LYS A 259 7.25 -7.13 6.64
C LYS A 259 6.87 -8.49 7.23
N LEU A 260 7.03 -9.58 6.47
CA LEU A 260 6.73 -10.93 6.96
C LEU A 260 7.63 -11.31 8.13
N PHE A 261 8.93 -11.01 8.05
CA PHE A 261 9.87 -11.20 9.15
C PHE A 261 9.42 -10.45 10.41
N HIS A 262 9.11 -9.16 10.30
CA HIS A 262 8.61 -8.35 11.40
C HIS A 262 7.29 -8.87 11.97
N MET A 263 6.37 -9.34 11.13
CA MET A 263 5.12 -9.97 11.57
C MET A 263 5.39 -11.22 12.40
N ILE A 264 6.31 -12.08 11.96
CA ILE A 264 6.71 -13.29 12.70
C ILE A 264 7.30 -12.89 14.06
N ILE A 265 8.30 -12.02 14.06
CA ILE A 265 9.05 -11.63 15.26
C ILE A 265 8.13 -10.94 16.29
N LYS A 266 7.22 -10.07 15.84
CA LYS A 266 6.25 -9.38 16.72
C LYS A 266 5.31 -10.34 17.46
N ASN A 267 4.97 -11.49 16.88
CA ASN A 267 4.16 -12.51 17.58
C ASN A 267 4.87 -13.10 18.81
N TYR A 268 6.18 -12.90 18.94
CA TYR A 268 6.97 -13.28 20.11
C TYR A 268 7.26 -12.11 21.06
N TYR A 269 6.51 -11.00 20.94
CA TYR A 269 6.64 -9.80 21.77
C TYR A 269 8.03 -9.14 21.68
N ILE A 270 8.66 -9.23 20.51
CA ILE A 270 9.91 -8.54 20.23
C ILE A 270 9.59 -7.36 19.31
N GLU A 271 9.80 -6.16 19.82
CA GLU A 271 9.61 -4.93 19.06
C GLU A 271 10.83 -4.66 18.17
N THR A 272 10.63 -4.03 17.00
CA THR A 272 11.73 -3.61 16.12
C THR A 272 12.57 -2.52 16.77
N ILE A 273 11.89 -1.55 17.40
CA ILE A 273 12.46 -0.45 18.17
C ILE A 273 11.82 -0.53 19.57
N ASP A 274 12.64 -0.59 20.61
CA ASP A 274 12.16 -0.71 21.99
C ASP A 274 11.82 0.65 22.62
N GLU A 275 11.35 0.64 23.86
CA GLU A 275 11.01 1.84 24.64
C GLU A 275 12.18 2.84 24.78
N ASN A 276 13.42 2.35 24.71
CA ASN A 276 14.64 3.15 24.78
C ASN A 276 15.08 3.68 23.40
N LYS A 277 14.28 3.46 22.36
CA LYS A 277 14.56 3.82 20.96
C LYS A 277 15.81 3.11 20.42
N THR A 278 16.08 1.91 20.90
CA THR A 278 17.19 1.07 20.44
C THR A 278 16.68 -0.14 19.64
N CYS A 279 17.57 -0.85 18.95
CA CYS A 279 17.19 -1.98 18.13
C CYS A 279 16.74 -3.16 18.99
N GLY A 280 15.44 -3.43 19.02
CA GLY A 280 14.87 -4.50 19.85
C GLY A 280 15.32 -5.90 19.41
N PHE A 281 15.72 -6.08 18.15
CA PHE A 281 16.30 -7.35 17.68
C PHE A 281 17.67 -7.63 18.31
N LEU A 282 18.52 -6.61 18.44
CA LEU A 282 19.83 -6.75 19.09
C LEU A 282 19.66 -7.01 20.59
N ASN A 283 18.71 -6.34 21.23
CA ASN A 283 18.41 -6.53 22.65
C ASN A 283 17.82 -7.92 22.94
N ASN A 284 17.21 -8.57 21.94
CA ASN A 284 16.63 -9.90 22.03
C ASN A 284 17.40 -10.94 21.17
N LYS A 285 18.69 -10.72 20.92
CA LYS A 285 19.48 -11.47 19.93
C LYS A 285 19.30 -12.99 20.00
N GLU A 286 19.42 -13.59 21.19
CA GLU A 286 19.33 -15.05 21.35
C GLU A 286 17.94 -15.57 20.95
N LYS A 287 16.87 -14.89 21.37
CA LYS A 287 15.49 -15.25 21.05
C LYS A 287 15.19 -15.04 19.56
N VAL A 288 15.70 -13.96 18.96
CA VAL A 288 15.57 -13.72 17.52
C VAL A 288 16.28 -14.81 16.72
N LEU A 289 17.52 -15.17 17.09
CA LEU A 289 18.25 -16.27 16.46
C LEU A 289 17.49 -17.59 16.58
N GLN A 290 16.91 -17.88 17.74
CA GLN A 290 16.07 -19.05 17.92
C GLN A 290 14.87 -19.06 16.96
N ILE A 291 14.14 -17.96 16.86
CA ILE A 291 13.00 -17.83 15.93
C ILE A 291 13.47 -17.99 14.48
N ILE A 292 14.64 -17.45 14.13
CA ILE A 292 15.23 -17.61 12.80
C ILE A 292 15.45 -19.10 12.50
N GLU A 293 16.08 -19.84 13.41
CA GLU A 293 16.36 -21.26 13.22
C GLU A 293 15.11 -22.14 13.22
N THR A 294 14.14 -21.88 14.11
CA THR A 294 13.00 -22.78 14.32
C THR A 294 11.80 -22.47 13.44
N ILE A 295 11.65 -21.21 12.99
CA ILE A 295 10.50 -20.74 12.22
C ILE A 295 10.89 -20.28 10.84
N ILE A 296 11.72 -19.24 10.74
CA ILE A 296 11.96 -18.53 9.47
C ILE A 296 12.69 -19.44 8.50
N LYS A 297 13.82 -20.03 8.89
CA LYS A 297 14.58 -20.95 8.02
C LYS A 297 13.72 -22.12 7.53
N PRO A 298 12.95 -22.83 8.37
CA PRO A 298 12.06 -23.88 7.87
C PRO A 298 11.01 -23.45 6.86
N ILE A 299 10.48 -22.23 6.96
CA ILE A 299 9.51 -21.68 6.00
C ILE A 299 10.22 -21.38 4.67
N PHE A 300 11.31 -20.62 4.72
CA PHE A 300 11.95 -20.08 3.52
C PHE A 300 12.89 -21.07 2.81
N SER A 301 13.46 -22.04 3.53
CA SER A 301 14.27 -23.11 2.93
C SER A 301 13.49 -23.99 1.94
N GLN A 302 12.15 -23.97 2.00
CA GLN A 302 11.32 -24.70 1.03
C GLN A 302 11.26 -24.03 -0.33
N LEU A 303 11.55 -22.72 -0.40
CA LEU A 303 11.35 -21.93 -1.59
C LEU A 303 12.50 -22.04 -2.61
N GLY A 304 13.59 -22.70 -2.23
CA GLY A 304 14.77 -22.92 -3.07
C GLY A 304 15.51 -21.62 -3.40
N ASP A 305 16.49 -21.73 -4.31
CA ASP A 305 17.29 -20.59 -4.77
C ASP A 305 16.50 -19.68 -5.73
N ASP A 306 15.41 -20.17 -6.33
CA ASP A 306 14.56 -19.42 -7.27
C ASP A 306 13.73 -18.33 -6.59
N TRP A 307 13.59 -18.38 -5.27
CA TRP A 307 12.80 -17.43 -4.50
C TRP A 307 13.56 -16.16 -4.12
N TYR A 308 14.87 -16.26 -3.98
CA TYR A 308 15.71 -15.10 -3.79
C TYR A 308 16.09 -14.60 -5.18
N PRO A 309 15.73 -13.36 -5.58
CA PRO A 309 16.07 -12.89 -6.90
C PRO A 309 17.59 -12.91 -7.05
N ASP A 310 18.10 -13.82 -7.89
CA ASP A 310 19.52 -13.93 -8.24
C ASP A 310 19.90 -12.79 -9.21
N ASN A 311 19.67 -11.57 -8.74
CA ASN A 311 20.01 -10.34 -9.43
C ASN A 311 21.35 -9.79 -8.90
N GLU A 312 21.94 -8.88 -9.66
CA GLU A 312 23.27 -8.34 -9.39
C GLU A 312 23.34 -7.57 -8.05
N GLU A 313 22.28 -6.85 -7.69
CA GLU A 313 22.19 -6.07 -6.46
C GLU A 313 22.14 -6.97 -5.22
N THR A 314 21.36 -8.04 -5.28
CA THR A 314 21.25 -9.04 -4.22
C THR A 314 22.57 -9.77 -4.00
N ARG A 315 23.25 -10.16 -5.09
CA ARG A 315 24.60 -10.76 -4.99
C ARG A 315 25.64 -9.77 -4.47
N ALA A 316 25.56 -8.49 -4.85
CA ALA A 316 26.46 -7.46 -4.35
C ALA A 316 26.26 -7.22 -2.85
N PHE A 317 25.00 -7.17 -2.39
CA PHE A 317 24.67 -7.04 -0.97
C PHE A 317 25.14 -8.25 -0.14
N LEU A 318 24.82 -9.47 -0.57
CA LEU A 318 25.18 -10.70 0.16
C LEU A 318 26.70 -10.95 0.21
N ASN A 319 27.44 -10.52 -0.82
CA ASN A 319 28.90 -10.65 -0.88
C ASN A 319 29.63 -9.45 -0.25
N ASN A 320 28.90 -8.47 0.27
CA ASN A 320 29.51 -7.35 0.97
C ASN A 320 29.93 -7.80 2.39
N ASN A 321 31.21 -8.10 2.56
CA ASN A 321 31.80 -8.46 3.85
C ASN A 321 32.16 -7.23 4.71
N ASP A 322 31.98 -6.02 4.18
CA ASP A 322 32.24 -4.79 4.90
C ASP A 322 31.00 -4.39 5.71
N TYR A 323 31.24 -3.97 6.95
CA TYR A 323 30.21 -3.35 7.77
C TYR A 323 29.69 -2.10 7.05
N ILE A 324 28.43 -2.12 6.62
CA ILE A 324 27.76 -0.95 6.08
C ILE A 324 27.19 -0.16 7.26
N ALA A 325 27.68 1.04 7.49
CA ALA A 325 27.14 1.90 8.53
C ALA A 325 25.66 2.24 8.20
N PRO A 326 24.77 2.41 9.20
CA PRO A 326 23.36 2.70 8.96
C PRO A 326 23.11 3.91 8.02
N GLU A 327 23.98 4.90 8.06
CA GLU A 327 24.01 6.08 7.20
C GLU A 327 24.40 5.79 5.73
N ASP A 328 25.11 4.69 5.51
CA ASP A 328 25.60 4.22 4.21
C ASP A 328 24.73 3.08 3.64
N LEU A 329 23.77 2.57 4.42
CA LEU A 329 22.73 1.71 3.87
C LEU A 329 22.02 2.48 2.74
N PRO A 330 21.58 1.79 1.67
CA PRO A 330 20.70 2.42 0.70
C PRO A 330 19.58 3.12 1.46
N LYS A 331 19.48 4.44 1.30
CA LYS A 331 18.45 5.21 1.98
C LYS A 331 17.11 4.58 1.62
N MET A 332 16.40 4.07 2.63
CA MET A 332 15.02 3.56 2.54
C MET A 332 14.00 4.68 2.45
#